data_AF-A0A934U5C3-F1
#
_entry.id   AF-A0A934U5C3-F1
#
_cell.length_a   1.000
_cell.length_b   1.000
_cell.length_c   1.000
_cell.angle_alpha   90.00
_cell.angle_beta   90.00
_cell.angle_gamma   90.00
#
_symmetry.space_group_name_H-M   'P 1'
#
loop_
_entity.id
_entity.type
_entity.pdbx_description
1 polymer ?
#
loop_
_entity_poly.entity_id
_entity_poly.type
_entity_poly.pdbx_seq_one_letter_code
_entity_poly.pdbx_strand_id
1 'polypeptide(L)'
;MKLPSAWFLPETHDILGTMVEQFDVVRQSFDVLVSWCAGIDGDDPIVAMRALIVREHARRRHLHTQVRSSFSTPLGSEDLFELGERLGEICERSYALVREAEISHTATDPCLGLQVEAIDRAMRPLGAAIHALPHARAGKLADESLELLASAEHAYRDAIADLEREPDLRLELRRRELYRRGEHLADAVRGAARRTWYAVYKSQ
;
A
#
# COMPACT_ATOMS: atom_id res chain seq x y z
N MET A 1 11.08 48.64 27.00
CA MET A 1 10.11 47.58 26.67
C MET A 1 10.78 46.64 25.68
N LYS A 2 11.26 45.46 26.12
CA LYS A 2 11.87 44.46 25.22
C LYS A 2 10.72 43.72 24.52
N LEU A 3 10.64 43.81 23.20
CA LEU A 3 9.76 42.93 22.43
C LEU A 3 10.26 41.48 22.61
N PRO A 4 9.37 40.49 22.79
CA PRO A 4 9.79 39.09 22.87
C PRO A 4 10.48 38.70 21.56
N SER A 5 11.68 38.13 21.64
CA SER A 5 12.50 37.73 20.49
C SER A 5 12.08 36.39 19.88
N ALA A 6 10.84 35.96 20.07
CA ALA A 6 10.29 34.77 19.44
C ALA A 6 9.17 35.21 18.51
N TRP A 7 9.55 35.62 17.30
CA TRP A 7 8.61 35.67 16.20
C TRP A 7 8.07 34.24 16.00
N PHE A 8 6.75 34.09 16.04
CA PHE A 8 6.05 32.82 15.86
C PHE A 8 6.25 32.36 14.41
N LEU A 9 7.38 31.73 14.10
CA LEU A 9 7.61 31.03 12.83
C LEU A 9 7.12 29.60 13.05
N PRO A 10 6.02 29.18 12.40
CA PRO A 10 5.57 27.79 12.47
C PRO A 10 6.68 26.86 11.99
N GLU A 11 6.83 25.70 12.63
CA GLU A 11 7.71 24.65 12.12
C GLU A 11 7.24 24.24 10.71
N THR A 12 8.12 24.38 9.72
CA THR A 12 7.87 23.93 8.35
C THR A 12 8.26 22.47 8.24
N HIS A 13 7.28 21.57 8.32
CA HIS A 13 7.49 20.14 8.17
C HIS A 13 7.56 19.74 6.69
N ASP A 14 8.48 18.84 6.35
CA ASP A 14 8.47 18.15 5.05
C ASP A 14 7.49 16.97 5.08
N ILE A 15 6.20 17.30 4.99
CA ILE A 15 5.10 16.33 5.04
C ILE A 15 5.14 15.38 3.84
N LEU A 16 5.45 15.89 2.65
CA LEU A 16 5.49 15.06 1.45
C LEU A 16 6.70 14.13 1.45
N GLY A 17 7.86 14.60 1.91
CA GLY A 17 9.02 13.74 2.16
C GLY A 17 8.70 12.62 3.16
N THR A 18 8.00 12.94 4.25
CA THR A 18 7.56 11.94 5.24
C THR A 18 6.58 10.91 4.64
N MET A 19 5.69 11.34 3.74
CA MET A 19 4.78 10.44 3.02
C MET A 19 5.52 9.53 2.04
N VAL A 20 6.55 10.04 1.35
CA VAL A 20 7.45 9.23 0.52
C VAL A 20 8.18 8.19 1.37
N GLU A 21 8.73 8.59 2.52
CA GLU A 21 9.38 7.65 3.45
C GLU A 21 8.42 6.57 3.97
N GLN A 22 7.15 6.90 4.20
CA GLN A 22 6.12 5.90 4.55
C GLN A 22 5.89 4.95 3.38
N PHE A 23 5.73 5.47 2.16
CA PHE A 23 5.56 4.65 0.95
C PHE A 23 6.74 3.70 0.72
N ASP A 24 7.98 4.11 1.02
CA ASP A 24 9.16 3.23 0.90
C ASP A 24 9.08 2.02 1.83
N VAL A 25 8.53 2.19 3.04
CA VAL A 25 8.27 1.06 3.95
C VAL A 25 7.19 0.14 3.39
N VAL A 26 6.13 0.71 2.81
CA VAL A 26 5.08 -0.07 2.12
C VAL A 26 5.68 -0.85 0.94
N ARG A 27 6.55 -0.23 0.14
CA ARG A 27 7.22 -0.88 -0.98
C ARG A 27 8.11 -2.04 -0.51
N GLN A 28 8.85 -1.87 0.59
CA GLN A 28 9.62 -2.95 1.22
C GLN A 28 8.73 -4.12 1.65
N SER A 29 7.52 -3.87 2.16
CA SER A 29 6.57 -4.94 2.50
C SER A 29 6.12 -5.73 1.26
N PHE A 30 5.99 -5.04 0.13
CA PHE A 30 5.65 -5.66 -1.15
C PHE A 30 6.80 -6.50 -1.71
N ASP A 31 8.07 -6.06 -1.54
CA ASP A 31 9.24 -6.86 -1.93
C ASP A 31 9.31 -8.19 -1.17
N VAL A 32 9.00 -8.16 0.13
CA VAL A 32 8.89 -9.39 0.94
C VAL A 32 7.76 -10.27 0.42
N LEU A 33 6.60 -9.69 0.11
CA LEU A 33 5.45 -10.44 -0.41
C LEU A 33 5.75 -11.10 -1.76
N VAL A 34 6.35 -10.37 -2.70
CA VAL A 34 6.73 -10.89 -4.03
C VAL A 34 7.77 -12.00 -3.89
N SER A 35 8.80 -11.80 -3.06
CA SER A 35 9.84 -12.80 -2.82
C SER A 35 9.26 -14.08 -2.20
N TRP A 36 8.33 -13.93 -1.26
CA TRP A 36 7.60 -15.03 -0.64
C TRP A 36 6.75 -15.80 -1.66
N CYS A 37 5.99 -15.11 -2.51
CA CYS A 37 5.22 -15.75 -3.58
C CYS A 37 6.10 -16.50 -4.58
N ALA A 38 7.28 -15.96 -4.89
CA ALA A 38 8.25 -16.58 -5.79
C ALA A 38 9.01 -17.77 -5.16
N GLY A 39 8.83 -18.05 -3.87
CA GLY A 39 9.53 -19.12 -3.17
C GLY A 39 11.04 -18.86 -3.06
N ILE A 40 11.46 -17.60 -3.03
CA ILE A 40 12.87 -17.23 -2.85
C ILE A 40 13.23 -17.46 -1.39
N ASP A 41 14.26 -18.28 -1.15
CA ASP A 41 14.78 -18.53 0.20
C ASP A 41 15.27 -17.22 0.85
N GLY A 42 14.87 -16.99 2.10
CA GLY A 42 15.20 -15.78 2.84
C GLY A 42 14.74 -15.83 4.29
N ASP A 43 14.74 -14.67 4.94
CA ASP A 43 14.19 -14.52 6.30
C ASP A 43 12.70 -14.89 6.33
N ASP A 44 12.20 -15.31 7.50
CA ASP A 44 10.78 -15.60 7.70
C ASP A 44 9.92 -14.39 7.31
N PRO A 45 9.04 -14.50 6.31
CA PRO A 45 8.25 -13.38 5.79
C PRO A 45 7.32 -12.79 6.86
N ILE A 46 6.86 -13.57 7.84
CA ILE A 46 6.03 -13.07 8.95
C ILE A 46 6.86 -12.17 9.85
N VAL A 47 8.10 -12.57 10.18
CA VAL A 47 9.00 -11.77 11.01
C VAL A 47 9.38 -10.47 10.30
N ALA A 48 9.76 -10.56 9.02
CA ALA A 48 10.11 -9.41 8.20
C ALA A 48 8.93 -8.42 8.08
N MET A 49 7.73 -8.91 7.75
CA MET A 49 6.54 -8.06 7.63
C MET A 49 6.11 -7.42 8.95
N ARG A 50 6.25 -8.11 10.10
CA ARG A 50 5.97 -7.51 11.41
C ARG A 50 6.90 -6.33 11.71
N ALA A 51 8.19 -6.47 11.41
CA ALA A 51 9.14 -5.38 11.59
C ALA A 51 8.78 -4.17 10.69
N LEU A 52 8.33 -4.44 9.46
CA LEU A 52 7.88 -3.40 8.54
C LEU A 52 6.59 -2.71 9.00
N ILE A 53 5.61 -3.46 9.52
CA ILE A 53 4.38 -2.87 10.10
C ILE A 53 4.71 -1.91 11.25
N VAL A 54 5.62 -2.29 12.16
CA VAL A 54 6.01 -1.41 13.28
C VAL A 54 6.65 -0.12 12.74
N ARG A 55 7.50 -0.23 11.72
CA ARG A 55 8.12 0.93 11.07
C ARG A 55 7.08 1.80 10.34
N GLU A 56 6.15 1.18 9.62
CA GLU A 56 5.05 1.85 8.91
C GLU A 56 4.20 2.65 9.90
N HIS A 57 3.77 2.01 11.00
CA HIS A 57 2.95 2.67 12.02
C HIS A 57 3.66 3.88 12.65
N ALA A 58 4.97 3.78 12.87
CA ALA A 58 5.77 4.90 13.35
C ALA A 58 5.81 6.04 12.34
N ARG A 59 5.99 5.74 11.04
CA ARG A 59 5.98 6.74 9.96
C ARG A 59 4.61 7.39 9.78
N ARG A 60 3.54 6.61 9.75
CA ARG A 60 2.16 7.11 9.67
C ARG A 60 1.81 8.02 10.84
N ARG A 61 2.17 7.62 12.07
CA ARG A 61 1.99 8.46 13.26
C ARG A 61 2.80 9.76 13.15
N HIS A 62 4.03 9.69 12.66
CA HIS A 62 4.87 10.87 12.46
C HIS A 62 4.23 11.83 11.45
N LEU A 63 3.80 11.33 10.30
CA LEU A 63 3.06 12.08 9.28
C LEU A 63 1.84 12.78 9.90
N HIS A 64 0.98 12.05 10.61
CA HIS A 64 -0.22 12.62 11.24
C HIS A 64 0.11 13.71 12.27
N THR A 65 1.21 13.54 12.99
CA THR A 65 1.69 14.54 13.95
C THR A 65 2.10 15.82 13.22
N GLN A 66 2.88 15.71 12.14
CA GLN A 66 3.28 16.85 11.32
C GLN A 66 2.07 17.55 10.68
N VAL A 67 1.11 16.79 10.16
CA VAL A 67 -0.12 17.34 9.57
C VAL A 67 -0.91 18.15 10.62
N ARG A 68 -1.02 17.63 11.85
CA ARG A 68 -1.75 18.29 12.94
C ARG A 68 -1.02 19.51 13.52
N SER A 69 0.31 19.50 13.56
CA SER A 69 1.11 20.62 14.12
C SER A 69 1.43 21.71 13.09
N SER A 70 1.18 21.46 11.80
CA SER A 70 1.47 22.42 10.74
C SER A 70 0.41 23.51 10.64
N PHE A 71 0.86 24.76 10.54
CA PHE A 71 -0.03 25.91 10.30
C PHE A 71 -0.66 25.88 8.90
N SER A 72 0.07 25.37 7.91
CA SER A 72 -0.39 25.17 6.54
C SER A 72 0.20 23.87 5.99
N THR A 73 -0.53 23.19 5.12
CA THR A 73 -0.13 21.90 4.52
C THR A 73 -0.10 21.99 2.99
N PRO A 74 0.76 21.19 2.32
CA PRO A 74 0.90 21.24 0.85
C PRO A 74 -0.31 20.68 0.09
N LEU A 75 -1.16 19.92 0.78
CA LEU A 75 -2.46 19.41 0.35
C LEU A 75 -3.46 19.62 1.47
N GLY A 76 -4.74 19.35 1.23
CA GLY A 76 -5.73 19.32 2.31
C GLY A 76 -5.31 18.36 3.42
N SER A 77 -5.41 18.77 4.68
CA SER A 77 -4.95 17.96 5.82
C SER A 77 -5.70 16.61 5.92
N GLU A 78 -6.97 16.59 5.52
CA GLU A 78 -7.77 15.37 5.36
C GLU A 78 -7.26 14.47 4.22
N ASP A 79 -6.78 15.05 3.13
CA ASP A 79 -6.17 14.30 2.02
C ASP A 79 -4.87 13.64 2.47
N LEU A 80 -4.05 14.35 3.25
CA LEU A 80 -2.79 13.84 3.81
C LEU A 80 -3.02 12.73 4.85
N PHE A 81 -3.99 12.90 5.75
CA PHE A 81 -4.37 11.89 6.75
C PHE A 81 -4.88 10.61 6.07
N GLU A 82 -5.84 10.74 5.15
CA GLU A 82 -6.41 9.58 4.45
C GLU A 82 -5.36 8.88 3.58
N LEU A 83 -4.47 9.61 2.91
CA LEU A 83 -3.35 8.99 2.17
C LEU A 83 -2.44 8.19 3.12
N GLY A 84 -2.10 8.75 4.29
CA GLY A 84 -1.33 8.05 5.31
C GLY A 84 -2.00 6.75 5.75
N GLU A 85 -3.30 6.78 6.03
CA GLU A 85 -4.07 5.60 6.41
C GLU A 85 -4.12 4.54 5.30
N ARG A 86 -4.38 4.94 4.05
CA ARG A 86 -4.45 4.04 2.90
C ARG A 86 -3.12 3.38 2.58
N LEU A 87 -2.01 4.10 2.70
CA LEU A 87 -0.68 3.52 2.54
C LEU A 87 -0.41 2.45 3.60
N GLY A 88 -0.78 2.72 4.86
CA GLY A 88 -0.64 1.72 5.92
C GLY A 88 -1.54 0.51 5.73
N GLU A 89 -2.76 0.70 5.22
CA GLU A 89 -3.67 -0.41 4.88
C GLU A 89 -3.02 -1.40 3.91
N ILE A 90 -2.28 -0.93 2.90
CA ILE A 90 -1.56 -1.82 1.96
C ILE A 90 -0.58 -2.74 2.72
N CYS A 91 0.23 -2.19 3.64
CA CYS A 91 1.17 -2.98 4.44
C CYS A 91 0.44 -4.00 5.35
N GLU A 92 -0.68 -3.60 5.94
CA GLU A 92 -1.50 -4.47 6.80
C GLU A 92 -2.15 -5.61 5.99
N ARG A 93 -2.65 -5.34 4.77
CA ARG A 93 -3.21 -6.35 3.87
C ARG A 93 -2.15 -7.34 3.37
N SER A 94 -0.94 -6.87 3.04
CA SER A 94 0.17 -7.75 2.68
C SER A 94 0.50 -8.75 3.79
N TYR A 95 0.60 -8.27 5.03
CA TYR A 95 0.81 -9.13 6.19
C TYR A 95 -0.35 -10.09 6.44
N ALA A 96 -1.59 -9.62 6.30
CA ALA A 96 -2.76 -10.47 6.47
C ALA A 96 -2.78 -11.64 5.47
N LEU A 97 -2.34 -11.43 4.23
CA LEU A 97 -2.22 -12.48 3.23
C LEU A 97 -1.20 -13.56 3.64
N VAL A 98 0.02 -13.16 4.01
CA VAL A 98 1.05 -14.11 4.46
C VAL A 98 0.61 -14.84 5.74
N ARG A 99 -0.02 -14.12 6.67
CA ARG A 99 -0.50 -14.68 7.92
C ARG A 99 -1.63 -15.69 7.71
N GLU A 100 -2.53 -15.43 6.76
CA GLU A 100 -3.60 -16.37 6.39
C GLU A 100 -3.04 -17.67 5.81
N ALA A 101 -2.00 -17.58 4.97
CA ALA A 101 -1.31 -18.75 4.42
C ALA A 101 -0.66 -19.62 5.50
N GLU A 102 -0.01 -19.00 6.49
CA GLU A 102 0.58 -19.72 7.63
C GLU A 102 -0.49 -20.38 8.53
N ILE A 103 -1.55 -19.65 8.89
CA ILE A 103 -2.64 -20.17 9.74
C ILE A 103 -3.37 -21.35 9.05
N SER A 104 -3.61 -21.24 7.74
CA SER A 104 -4.30 -22.27 6.97
C SER A 104 -3.39 -23.42 6.54
N HIS A 105 -2.08 -23.31 6.79
CA HIS A 105 -1.05 -24.22 6.30
C HIS A 105 -1.13 -24.44 4.78
N THR A 106 -1.29 -23.34 4.05
CA THR A 106 -1.45 -23.33 2.59
C THR A 106 -0.25 -22.64 1.97
N ALA A 107 0.46 -23.37 1.10
CA ALA A 107 1.57 -22.79 0.35
C ALA A 107 1.05 -21.81 -0.71
N THR A 108 1.94 -20.91 -1.15
CA THR A 108 1.71 -20.09 -2.34
C THR A 108 1.59 -21.00 -3.58
N ASP A 109 0.88 -20.51 -4.59
CA ASP A 109 0.75 -21.18 -5.88
C ASP A 109 0.93 -20.17 -7.03
N PRO A 110 1.07 -20.65 -8.28
CA PRO A 110 1.27 -19.76 -9.42
C PRO A 110 0.15 -18.74 -9.62
N CYS A 111 -1.09 -19.09 -9.29
CA CYS A 111 -2.25 -18.22 -9.45
C CYS A 111 -2.19 -17.02 -8.49
N LEU A 112 -1.89 -17.27 -7.21
CA LEU A 112 -1.64 -16.20 -6.24
C LEU A 112 -0.42 -15.35 -6.65
N GLY A 113 0.64 -16.00 -7.14
CA GLY A 113 1.84 -15.32 -7.63
C GLY A 113 1.54 -14.33 -8.75
N LEU A 114 0.77 -14.74 -9.76
CA LEU A 114 0.34 -13.88 -10.88
C LEU A 114 -0.50 -12.69 -10.40
N GLN A 115 -1.39 -12.90 -9.43
CA GLN A 115 -2.20 -11.82 -8.84
C GLN A 115 -1.30 -10.81 -8.12
N VAL A 116 -0.39 -11.27 -7.25
CA VAL A 116 0.55 -10.41 -6.50
C VAL A 116 1.49 -9.65 -7.44
N GLU A 117 2.00 -10.29 -8.49
CA GLU A 117 2.84 -9.65 -9.50
C GLU A 117 2.08 -8.53 -10.24
N ALA A 118 0.81 -8.76 -10.59
CA ALA A 118 -0.01 -7.72 -11.20
C ALA A 118 -0.22 -6.52 -10.28
N ILE A 119 -0.36 -6.74 -8.97
CA ILE A 119 -0.46 -5.64 -7.99
C ILE A 119 0.90 -4.93 -7.85
N ASP A 120 2.04 -5.64 -7.83
CA ASP A 120 3.38 -5.02 -7.77
C ASP A 120 3.64 -4.09 -8.98
N ARG A 121 3.20 -4.49 -10.18
CA ARG A 121 3.29 -3.62 -11.36
C ARG A 121 2.55 -2.29 -11.16
N ALA A 122 1.40 -2.31 -10.48
CA ALA A 122 0.64 -1.09 -10.17
C ALA A 122 1.26 -0.23 -9.05
N MET A 123 2.06 -0.82 -8.16
CA MET A 123 2.76 -0.09 -7.09
C MET A 123 3.80 0.90 -7.64
N ARG A 124 4.41 0.62 -8.80
CA ARG A 124 5.42 1.49 -9.42
C ARG A 124 4.85 2.87 -9.81
N PRO A 125 3.80 2.98 -10.65
CA PRO A 125 3.21 4.27 -10.96
C PRO A 125 2.54 4.93 -9.74
N LEU A 126 2.00 4.16 -8.78
CA LEU A 126 1.53 4.72 -7.51
C LEU A 126 2.66 5.42 -6.74
N GLY A 127 3.81 4.79 -6.60
CA GLY A 127 4.97 5.39 -5.96
C GLY A 127 5.44 6.66 -6.67
N ALA A 128 5.46 6.64 -8.01
CA ALA A 128 5.76 7.83 -8.80
C ALA A 128 4.69 8.93 -8.60
N ALA A 129 3.43 8.56 -8.43
CA ALA A 129 2.35 9.50 -8.13
C ALA A 129 2.53 10.17 -6.77
N ILE A 130 2.86 9.40 -5.72
CA ILE A 130 3.16 9.93 -4.37
C ILE A 130 4.32 10.92 -4.43
N HIS A 131 5.40 10.61 -5.15
CA HIS A 131 6.54 11.51 -5.35
C HIS A 131 6.18 12.80 -6.13
N ALA A 132 5.18 12.72 -7.02
CA ALA A 132 4.77 13.84 -7.85
C ALA A 132 3.78 14.80 -7.17
N LEU A 133 3.22 14.44 -6.01
CA LEU A 133 2.33 15.33 -5.25
C LEU A 133 3.04 16.67 -4.93
N PRO A 134 2.30 17.80 -4.90
CA PRO A 134 0.87 17.96 -5.17
C PRO A 134 0.56 18.25 -6.66
N HIS A 135 1.51 18.01 -7.57
CA HIS A 135 1.42 18.47 -8.95
C HIS A 135 0.42 17.66 -9.79
N ALA A 136 -0.14 18.28 -10.84
CA ALA A 136 -1.10 17.66 -11.77
C ALA A 136 -0.64 16.30 -12.35
N ARG A 137 0.69 16.09 -12.49
CA ARG A 137 1.26 14.83 -12.97
C ARG A 137 0.93 13.64 -12.06
N ALA A 138 0.79 13.84 -10.75
CA ALA A 138 0.43 12.77 -9.82
C ALA A 138 -0.92 12.13 -10.14
N GLY A 139 -1.90 12.91 -10.64
CA GLY A 139 -3.19 12.37 -11.09
C GLY A 139 -3.03 11.38 -12.25
N LYS A 140 -2.24 11.72 -13.27
CA LYS A 140 -1.98 10.83 -14.42
C LYS A 140 -1.28 9.53 -14.02
N LEU A 141 -0.33 9.60 -13.10
CA LEU A 141 0.39 8.43 -12.59
C LEU A 141 -0.51 7.55 -11.71
N ALA A 142 -1.43 8.16 -10.96
CA ALA A 142 -2.44 7.41 -10.23
C ALA A 142 -3.42 6.68 -11.18
N ASP A 143 -3.83 7.32 -12.28
CA ASP A 143 -4.65 6.67 -13.31
C ASP A 143 -3.93 5.47 -13.95
N GLU A 144 -2.64 5.60 -14.28
CA GLU A 144 -1.81 4.49 -14.79
C GLU A 144 -1.76 3.31 -13.80
N SER A 145 -1.66 3.58 -12.49
CA SER A 145 -1.75 2.54 -11.45
C SER A 145 -3.11 1.83 -11.46
N LEU A 146 -4.20 2.60 -11.58
CA LEU A 146 -5.57 2.04 -11.62
C LEU A 146 -5.80 1.16 -12.85
N GLU A 147 -5.27 1.54 -14.01
CA GLU A 147 -5.32 0.75 -15.23
C GLU A 147 -4.57 -0.58 -15.07
N LEU A 148 -3.37 -0.56 -14.48
CA LEU A 148 -2.61 -1.80 -14.22
C LEU A 148 -3.30 -2.73 -13.21
N LEU A 149 -3.98 -2.18 -12.20
CA LEU A 149 -4.75 -2.97 -11.23
C LEU A 149 -5.89 -3.77 -11.85
N ALA A 150 -6.40 -3.38 -13.03
CA ALA A 150 -7.37 -4.21 -13.75
C ALA A 150 -6.79 -5.61 -14.05
N SER A 151 -5.47 -5.74 -14.27
CA SER A 151 -4.84 -7.04 -14.51
C SER A 151 -4.87 -7.95 -13.28
N ALA A 152 -4.82 -7.38 -12.07
CA ALA A 152 -4.91 -8.16 -10.83
C ALA A 152 -6.31 -8.77 -10.65
N GLU A 153 -7.36 -8.04 -11.02
CA GLU A 153 -8.74 -8.52 -11.02
C GLU A 153 -8.95 -9.66 -12.03
N HIS A 154 -8.34 -9.59 -13.21
CA HIS A 154 -8.36 -10.70 -14.17
C HIS A 154 -7.64 -11.94 -13.63
N ALA A 155 -6.44 -11.77 -13.07
CA ALA A 155 -5.69 -12.86 -12.45
C ALA A 155 -6.49 -13.54 -11.31
N TYR A 156 -7.18 -12.75 -10.48
CA TYR A 156 -8.10 -13.26 -9.45
C TYR A 156 -9.22 -14.11 -10.06
N ARG A 157 -9.90 -13.61 -11.10
CA ARG A 157 -11.00 -14.36 -11.75
C ARG A 157 -10.53 -15.65 -12.39
N ASP A 158 -9.38 -15.63 -13.05
CA ASP A 158 -8.78 -16.81 -13.66
C ASP A 158 -8.41 -17.84 -12.57
N ALA A 159 -7.86 -17.38 -11.45
CA ALA A 159 -7.54 -18.22 -10.29
C ALA A 159 -8.80 -18.89 -9.70
N ILE A 160 -9.90 -18.14 -9.58
CA ILE A 160 -11.19 -18.69 -9.12
C ILE A 160 -11.75 -19.72 -10.11
N ALA A 161 -11.65 -19.47 -11.41
CA ALA A 161 -12.10 -20.41 -12.44
C ALA A 161 -11.26 -21.71 -12.44
N ASP A 162 -9.96 -21.61 -12.13
CA ASP A 162 -9.09 -22.79 -12.03
C ASP A 162 -9.42 -23.68 -10.83
N LEU A 163 -9.93 -23.10 -9.73
CA LEU A 163 -10.35 -23.87 -8.55
C LEU A 163 -11.47 -24.88 -8.82
N GLU A 164 -12.28 -24.71 -9.88
CA GLU A 164 -13.29 -25.71 -10.26
C GLU A 164 -12.68 -27.09 -10.57
N ARG A 165 -11.37 -27.15 -10.85
CA ARG A 165 -10.63 -28.37 -11.14
C ARG A 165 -9.97 -28.99 -9.92
N GLU A 166 -10.01 -28.34 -8.75
CA GLU A 166 -9.38 -28.84 -7.52
C GLU A 166 -10.27 -29.90 -6.85
N PRO A 167 -9.85 -31.17 -6.79
CA PRO A 167 -10.66 -32.24 -6.20
C PRO A 167 -10.75 -32.16 -4.66
N ASP A 168 -9.79 -31.56 -3.97
CA ASP A 168 -9.83 -31.40 -2.51
C ASP A 168 -10.54 -30.09 -2.12
N LEU A 169 -11.81 -30.21 -1.73
CA LEU A 169 -12.63 -29.08 -1.27
C LEU A 169 -11.97 -28.28 -0.12
N ARG A 170 -11.19 -28.91 0.76
CA ARG A 170 -10.50 -28.17 1.83
C ARG A 170 -9.37 -27.31 1.28
N LEU A 171 -8.63 -27.83 0.30
CA LEU A 171 -7.58 -27.09 -0.38
C LEU A 171 -8.17 -25.97 -1.24
N GLU A 172 -9.25 -26.26 -1.96
CA GLU A 172 -10.01 -25.28 -2.74
C GLU A 172 -10.43 -24.08 -1.88
N LEU A 173 -11.07 -24.34 -0.73
CA LEU A 173 -11.53 -23.28 0.19
C LEU A 173 -10.37 -22.43 0.73
N ARG A 174 -9.24 -23.06 1.06
CA ARG A 174 -8.06 -22.34 1.57
C ARG A 174 -7.43 -21.46 0.49
N ARG A 175 -7.23 -21.98 -0.72
CA ARG A 175 -6.72 -21.19 -1.85
C ARG A 175 -7.65 -20.05 -2.22
N ARG A 176 -8.96 -20.30 -2.23
CA ARG A 176 -9.97 -19.27 -2.46
C ARG A 176 -9.87 -18.13 -1.46
N GLU A 177 -9.63 -18.45 -0.19
CA GLU A 177 -9.39 -17.45 0.84
C GLU A 177 -8.11 -16.65 0.57
N LEU A 178 -7.01 -17.29 0.18
CA LEU A 178 -5.77 -16.57 -0.18
C LEU A 178 -5.96 -15.63 -1.38
N TYR A 179 -6.64 -16.07 -2.45
CA TYR A 179 -6.92 -15.22 -3.60
C TYR A 179 -7.81 -14.02 -3.22
N ARG A 180 -8.77 -14.23 -2.32
CA ARG A 180 -9.62 -13.16 -1.77
C ARG A 180 -8.81 -12.18 -0.93
N ARG A 181 -7.82 -12.64 -0.16
CA ARG A 181 -6.86 -11.76 0.54
C ARG A 181 -6.01 -10.95 -0.45
N GLY A 182 -5.61 -11.55 -1.57
CA GLY A 182 -4.99 -10.85 -2.69
C GLY A 182 -5.88 -9.74 -3.27
N GLU A 183 -7.19 -9.98 -3.37
CA GLU A 183 -8.14 -8.98 -3.85
C GLU A 183 -8.30 -7.81 -2.86
N HIS A 184 -8.37 -8.09 -1.55
CA HIS A 184 -8.34 -7.03 -0.53
C HIS A 184 -7.07 -6.18 -0.58
N LEU A 185 -5.94 -6.79 -0.94
CA LEU A 185 -4.70 -6.07 -1.15
C LEU A 185 -4.77 -5.18 -2.39
N ALA A 186 -5.30 -5.69 -3.52
CA ALA A 186 -5.52 -4.90 -4.72
C ALA A 186 -6.46 -3.71 -4.46
N ASP A 187 -7.52 -3.90 -3.68
CA ASP A 187 -8.44 -2.83 -3.28
C ASP A 187 -7.79 -1.77 -2.39
N ALA A 188 -6.87 -2.14 -1.49
CA ALA A 188 -6.10 -1.19 -0.70
C ALA A 188 -5.22 -0.30 -1.59
N VAL A 189 -4.53 -0.89 -2.57
CA VAL A 189 -3.72 -0.14 -3.56
C VAL A 189 -4.62 0.77 -4.40
N ARG A 190 -5.79 0.27 -4.84
CA ARG A 190 -6.80 1.05 -5.56
C ARG A 190 -7.28 2.25 -4.76
N GLY A 191 -7.51 2.07 -3.45
CA GLY A 191 -7.91 3.12 -2.52
C GLY A 191 -6.86 4.23 -2.45
N ALA A 192 -5.58 3.86 -2.28
CA ALA A 192 -4.48 4.84 -2.28
C ALA A 192 -4.39 5.60 -3.61
N ALA A 193 -4.42 4.90 -4.75
CA ALA A 193 -4.35 5.53 -6.08
C ALA A 193 -5.52 6.49 -6.32
N ARG A 194 -6.77 6.09 -6.03
CA ARG A 194 -7.94 6.97 -6.13
C ARG A 194 -7.81 8.21 -5.25
N ARG A 195 -7.28 8.05 -4.03
CA ARG A 195 -7.08 9.18 -3.13
C ARG A 195 -6.01 10.14 -3.64
N THR A 196 -4.90 9.63 -4.18
CA THR A 196 -3.85 10.44 -4.81
C THR A 196 -4.41 11.22 -5.99
N TRP A 197 -5.20 10.58 -6.84
CA TRP A 197 -5.88 11.23 -7.96
C TRP A 197 -6.79 12.37 -7.49
N TYR A 198 -7.65 12.09 -6.50
CA TYR A 198 -8.62 13.06 -5.98
C TYR A 198 -7.96 14.25 -5.29
N ALA A 199 -6.88 14.02 -4.53
CA ALA A 199 -6.13 15.07 -3.84
C ALA A 199 -5.62 16.13 -4.81
N VAL A 200 -5.20 15.71 -6.01
CA VAL A 200 -4.70 16.61 -7.06
C VAL A 200 -5.86 17.26 -7.82
N TYR A 201 -6.93 16.51 -8.12
CA TYR A 201 -8.11 17.04 -8.81
C TYR A 201 -8.75 18.22 -8.06
N LYS A 202 -8.85 18.13 -6.72
CA LYS A 202 -9.40 19.18 -5.86
C LYS A 202 -8.53 20.44 -5.80
N SER A 203 -7.23 20.31 -6.07
CA SER A 203 -6.26 21.41 -6.00
C SER A 203 -6.13 22.19 -7.32
N GLN A 204 -6.87 21.80 -8.36
CA GLN A 204 -6.94 22.50 -9.65
C GLN A 204 -8.01 23.58 -9.67
#